data_AF-A0A4Y8JV24-F1
#
_entry.id   AF-A0A4Y8JV24-F1
#
_cell.length_a   1.000
_cell.length_b   1.000
_cell.length_c   1.000
_cell.angle_alpha   90.00
_cell.angle_beta   90.00
_cell.angle_gamma   90.00
#
_symmetry.space_group_name_H-M   'P 1'
#
loop_
_entity.id
_entity.type
_entity.pdbx_description
1 polymer ?
#
loop_
_entity_poly.entity_id
_entity_poly.type
_entity_poly.pdbx_seq_one_letter_code
_entity_poly.pdbx_strand_id
1 'polypeptide(L)'
;MSRPGIVDTRPGDSIPGDIPRRDQRRLDQARRPGRRDRAGHTGPLDKRERRERRRSFRRPERTEQTARANQSSLGGRHLGIGLSFSGGFIALFLFGQFAVQWFDYPTPMPSLIAWILLMTVTILSLITVQRLAARMPDWLYAAALASGAAVVVLDLIGSWGEPGSDVHPTAAAAVGTLLISLATVRRGRDLVTAALILALLLVIGALTEERTDPLTLAPVLLTLSLAVLPPLLGVATVRAFRRMAQRELDLVLVQSTISQPQFAVGMLASEDLARIDLDAETLLDDVAKGRTALPLSIEKSTTAASLATQLRLHLIRGRRETWLYHAITESEFLAPSVNLTDPSGLAGMLDPAQRDALLRTIWLLISDTTRSEASVSLSLGPIRPTHGVTARQKLRFPIELTTTGVPRRRVDPETWEAIRRVGPHVDSSRDGSLHVEIECSIDNPADA
;
A
#
# COMPACT_ATOMS: atom_id res chain seq x y z
N MET A 1 16.13 -57.86 -48.41
CA MET A 1 15.97 -59.24 -48.88
C MET A 1 15.34 -60.03 -47.75
N SER A 2 14.18 -60.67 -47.80
CA SER A 2 13.12 -60.79 -48.81
C SER A 2 11.86 -61.26 -48.06
N ARG A 3 10.70 -60.74 -48.43
CA ARG A 3 9.39 -61.43 -48.26
C ARG A 3 9.34 -62.63 -49.23
N PRO A 4 8.54 -63.68 -48.96
CA PRO A 4 7.14 -63.76 -49.46
C PRO A 4 6.21 -64.47 -48.45
N GLY A 5 4.87 -64.58 -48.55
CA GLY A 5 3.82 -64.17 -49.49
C GLY A 5 2.49 -64.81 -49.02
N ILE A 6 1.38 -64.07 -48.88
CA ILE A 6 0.10 -64.09 -49.67
C ILE A 6 -0.65 -65.46 -49.61
N VAL A 7 -1.93 -65.60 -49.21
CA VAL A 7 -3.23 -65.43 -49.94
C VAL A 7 -4.32 -65.97 -48.96
N ASP A 8 -5.39 -65.30 -48.52
CA ASP A 8 -6.61 -64.72 -49.13
C ASP A 8 -7.88 -65.58 -48.87
N THR A 9 -8.96 -64.94 -48.40
CA THR A 9 -10.38 -65.05 -48.86
C THR A 9 -11.41 -64.71 -47.75
N ARG A 10 -12.18 -63.64 -48.00
CA ARG A 10 -13.55 -63.36 -47.51
C ARG A 10 -14.56 -63.91 -48.56
N PRO A 11 -15.84 -64.18 -48.24
CA PRO A 11 -16.93 -63.17 -48.16
C PRO A 11 -17.96 -63.45 -47.02
N GLY A 12 -18.61 -62.45 -46.40
CA GLY A 12 -19.94 -61.88 -46.78
C GLY A 12 -21.08 -62.78 -46.26
N ASP A 13 -22.20 -62.38 -45.68
CA ASP A 13 -22.85 -61.10 -45.41
C ASP A 13 -24.08 -61.42 -44.53
N SER A 14 -24.60 -60.46 -43.76
CA SER A 14 -26.03 -60.23 -43.39
C SER A 14 -26.25 -59.78 -41.92
N ILE A 15 -26.50 -58.47 -41.81
CA ILE A 15 -27.29 -57.75 -40.78
C ILE A 15 -28.76 -57.80 -41.30
N PRO A 16 -29.83 -57.91 -40.49
CA PRO A 16 -30.28 -56.80 -39.63
C PRO A 16 -31.08 -57.13 -38.35
N GLY A 17 -31.09 -56.16 -37.42
CA GLY A 17 -31.97 -56.19 -36.25
C GLY A 17 -31.77 -55.00 -35.32
N ASP A 18 -32.24 -53.82 -35.75
CA ASP A 18 -32.35 -52.58 -34.96
C ASP A 18 -33.17 -52.79 -33.67
N ILE A 19 -32.63 -52.34 -32.53
CA ILE A 19 -33.38 -52.09 -31.29
C ILE A 19 -33.18 -50.61 -30.89
N PRO A 20 -34.24 -49.88 -30.48
CA PRO A 20 -34.25 -48.41 -30.52
C PRO A 20 -33.47 -47.76 -29.37
N ARG A 21 -32.68 -46.75 -29.74
CA ARG A 21 -31.85 -45.86 -28.90
C ARG A 21 -32.60 -44.93 -27.92
N ARG A 22 -33.83 -45.25 -27.50
CA ARG A 22 -34.65 -44.35 -26.67
C ARG A 22 -34.65 -44.63 -25.16
N ASP A 23 -34.18 -45.79 -24.71
CA ASP A 23 -34.28 -46.17 -23.28
C ASP A 23 -32.97 -46.13 -22.47
N GLN A 24 -31.80 -45.99 -23.12
CA GLN A 24 -30.53 -45.85 -22.39
C GLN A 24 -30.29 -44.45 -21.78
N ARG A 25 -31.06 -43.43 -22.17
CA ARG A 25 -30.96 -42.09 -21.56
C ARG A 25 -31.75 -41.93 -20.26
N ARG A 26 -32.61 -42.89 -19.89
CA ARG A 26 -33.42 -42.82 -18.65
C ARG A 26 -32.82 -43.56 -17.46
N LEU A 27 -31.81 -44.42 -17.65
CA LEU A 27 -31.19 -45.16 -16.55
C LEU A 27 -29.91 -44.51 -16.01
N ASP A 28 -29.23 -43.64 -16.77
CA ASP A 28 -28.08 -42.85 -16.28
C ASP A 28 -28.47 -41.56 -15.54
N GLN A 29 -29.77 -41.24 -15.46
CA GLN A 29 -30.27 -40.02 -14.81
C GLN A 29 -30.61 -40.20 -13.32
N ALA A 30 -30.49 -41.41 -12.76
CA ALA A 30 -30.93 -41.72 -11.39
C ALA A 30 -29.81 -41.90 -10.34
N ARG A 31 -28.55 -41.58 -10.66
CA ARG A 31 -27.45 -41.54 -9.68
C ARG A 31 -26.59 -40.28 -9.84
N ARG A 32 -27.13 -39.14 -9.39
CA ARG A 32 -26.32 -37.96 -9.03
C ARG A 32 -26.72 -37.50 -7.63
N PRO A 33 -25.84 -37.61 -6.61
CA PRO A 33 -26.06 -36.88 -5.37
C PRO A 33 -25.96 -35.38 -5.66
N GLY A 34 -26.90 -34.62 -5.10
CA GLY A 34 -27.13 -33.21 -5.36
C GLY A 34 -25.88 -32.36 -5.24
N ARG A 35 -25.42 -31.88 -6.38
CA ARG A 35 -24.45 -30.79 -6.51
C ARG A 35 -25.14 -29.51 -6.05
N ARG A 36 -25.00 -29.18 -4.76
CA ARG A 36 -25.29 -27.84 -4.24
C ARG A 36 -24.26 -26.88 -4.84
N ASP A 37 -24.73 -26.01 -5.72
CA ASP A 37 -24.00 -24.83 -6.17
C ASP A 37 -23.71 -23.93 -4.96
N ARG A 38 -22.52 -24.08 -4.38
CA ARG A 38 -21.89 -23.07 -3.52
C ARG A 38 -21.09 -22.10 -4.41
N ALA A 39 -21.81 -21.37 -5.25
CA ALA A 39 -21.30 -20.10 -5.75
C ALA A 39 -21.48 -19.09 -4.63
N GLY A 40 -20.38 -18.53 -4.12
CA GLY A 40 -20.35 -17.60 -2.99
C GLY A 40 -21.14 -16.33 -3.28
N HIS A 41 -22.42 -16.34 -2.92
CA HIS A 41 -23.26 -15.15 -2.84
C HIS A 41 -22.87 -14.40 -1.56
N THR A 42 -21.92 -13.48 -1.68
CA THR A 42 -21.62 -12.50 -0.63
C THR A 42 -22.83 -11.56 -0.52
N GLY A 43 -23.77 -11.93 0.34
CA GLY A 43 -25.00 -11.20 0.55
C GLY A 43 -24.74 -9.75 1.00
N PRO A 44 -25.70 -8.83 0.77
CA PRO A 44 -25.59 -7.43 1.20
C PRO A 44 -25.41 -7.26 2.73
N LEU A 45 -25.72 -8.30 3.51
CA LEU A 45 -25.51 -8.36 4.96
C LEU A 45 -24.01 -8.48 5.33
N ASP A 46 -23.25 -9.30 4.61
CA ASP A 46 -21.80 -9.49 4.83
C ASP A 46 -21.01 -8.20 4.50
N LYS A 47 -21.48 -7.46 3.48
CA LYS A 47 -20.95 -6.12 3.17
C LYS A 47 -21.31 -5.07 4.22
N ARG A 48 -22.45 -5.22 4.93
CA ARG A 48 -22.86 -4.32 6.02
C ARG A 48 -22.06 -4.60 7.30
N GLU A 49 -21.88 -5.86 7.67
CA GLU A 49 -21.00 -6.24 8.80
C GLU A 49 -19.55 -5.80 8.57
N ARG A 50 -19.02 -5.94 7.35
CA ARG A 50 -17.71 -5.38 7.00
C ARG A 50 -17.65 -3.86 7.13
N ARG A 51 -18.73 -3.15 6.78
CA ARG A 51 -18.81 -1.68 6.92
C ARG A 51 -18.97 -1.25 8.38
N GLU A 52 -19.62 -2.04 9.22
CA GLU A 52 -19.80 -1.76 10.65
C GLU A 52 -18.53 -2.06 11.45
N ARG A 53 -17.82 -3.16 11.17
CA ARG A 53 -16.47 -3.42 11.73
C ARG A 53 -15.47 -2.32 11.37
N ARG A 54 -15.58 -1.74 10.16
CA ARG A 54 -14.78 -0.57 9.74
C ARG A 54 -15.11 0.72 10.48
N ARG A 55 -16.30 0.85 11.08
CA ARG A 55 -16.71 2.06 11.82
C ARG A 55 -16.34 2.01 13.30
N SER A 56 -16.21 0.81 13.88
CA SER A 56 -15.84 0.65 15.31
C SER A 56 -14.33 0.70 15.58
N PHE A 57 -13.48 0.54 14.56
CA PHE A 57 -12.01 0.57 14.68
C PHE A 57 -11.38 1.83 14.06
N ARG A 58 -11.98 3.00 14.30
CA ARG A 58 -11.37 4.27 13.88
C ARG A 58 -10.45 4.77 14.99
N ARG A 59 -9.17 4.42 14.88
CA ARG A 59 -8.07 4.95 15.69
C ARG A 59 -8.19 6.49 15.81
N PRO A 60 -7.94 7.10 16.98
CA PRO A 60 -7.89 8.55 17.07
C PRO A 60 -6.82 9.07 16.09
N GLU A 61 -7.26 9.78 15.05
CA GLU A 61 -6.45 10.27 13.92
C GLU A 61 -5.22 11.10 14.37
N ARG A 62 -5.20 11.56 15.63
CA ARG A 62 -4.17 12.43 16.21
C ARG A 62 -2.86 11.71 16.54
N THR A 63 -2.90 10.48 17.07
CA THR A 63 -1.71 9.76 17.54
C THR A 63 -0.93 9.11 16.39
N GLU A 64 -1.64 8.69 15.34
CA GLU A 64 -1.00 8.24 14.09
C GLU A 64 -0.33 9.39 13.34
N GLN A 65 -0.96 10.56 13.30
CA GLN A 65 -0.41 11.71 12.60
C GLN A 65 0.88 12.19 13.24
N THR A 66 1.03 12.14 14.57
CA THR A 66 2.25 12.53 15.27
C THR A 66 3.39 11.52 15.09
N ALA A 67 3.12 10.21 15.14
CA ALA A 67 4.14 9.18 14.87
C ALA A 67 4.59 9.19 13.39
N ARG A 68 3.63 9.30 12.45
CA ARG A 68 3.89 9.44 11.01
C ARG A 68 4.60 10.76 10.68
N ALA A 69 4.29 11.86 11.37
CA ALA A 69 4.96 13.14 11.21
C ALA A 69 6.43 13.08 11.66
N ASN A 70 6.71 12.52 12.84
CA ASN A 70 8.07 12.45 13.38
C ASN A 70 9.02 11.60 12.52
N GLN A 71 8.56 10.46 11.97
CA GLN A 71 9.38 9.60 11.12
C GLN A 71 9.48 10.08 9.65
N SER A 72 8.47 10.82 9.15
CA SER A 72 8.57 11.48 7.84
C SER A 72 9.70 12.52 7.78
N SER A 73 10.16 13.01 8.94
CA SER A 73 11.21 14.04 9.02
C SER A 73 12.62 13.52 8.74
N LEU A 74 12.92 12.24 9.06
CA LEU A 74 14.28 11.69 8.88
C LEU A 74 14.52 11.23 7.43
N GLY A 75 13.66 10.36 6.89
CA GLY A 75 13.79 9.87 5.51
C GLY A 75 13.43 10.91 4.44
N GLY A 76 12.43 11.75 4.72
CA GLY A 76 11.99 12.80 3.78
C GLY A 76 13.02 13.91 3.59
N ARG A 77 13.82 14.20 4.62
CA ARG A 77 14.86 15.25 4.56
C ARG A 77 16.00 14.86 3.61
N HIS A 78 16.50 13.63 3.68
CA HIS A 78 17.55 13.16 2.76
C HIS A 78 17.08 13.13 1.30
N LEU A 79 15.85 12.69 1.06
CA LEU A 79 15.26 12.72 -0.27
C LEU A 79 15.12 14.15 -0.80
N GLY A 80 14.67 15.08 0.04
CA GLY A 80 14.54 16.49 -0.32
C GLY A 80 15.88 17.14 -0.65
N ILE A 81 16.92 16.82 0.10
CA ILE A 81 18.29 17.28 -0.17
C ILE A 81 18.73 16.80 -1.56
N GLY A 82 18.59 15.50 -1.86
CA GLY A 82 18.97 14.94 -3.16
C GLY A 82 18.22 15.58 -4.35
N LEU A 83 16.91 15.77 -4.22
CA LEU A 83 16.10 16.44 -5.24
C LEU A 83 16.50 17.91 -5.44
N SER A 84 16.83 18.61 -4.34
CA SER A 84 17.29 20.00 -4.39
C SER A 84 18.66 20.11 -5.05
N PHE A 85 19.59 19.18 -4.77
CA PHE A 85 20.88 19.13 -5.46
C PHE A 85 20.71 18.87 -6.96
N SER A 86 19.85 17.92 -7.35
CA SER A 86 19.56 17.67 -8.76
C SER A 86 18.98 18.90 -9.46
N GLY A 87 18.03 19.59 -8.81
CA GLY A 87 17.52 20.88 -9.28
C GLY A 87 18.60 21.94 -9.42
N GLY A 88 19.51 22.03 -8.45
CA GLY A 88 20.65 22.96 -8.48
C GLY A 88 21.61 22.72 -9.64
N PHE A 89 21.93 21.47 -9.97
CA PHE A 89 22.75 21.16 -11.15
C PHE A 89 22.07 21.56 -12.46
N ILE A 90 20.76 21.34 -12.59
CA ILE A 90 19.98 21.76 -13.76
C ILE A 90 19.96 23.29 -13.86
N ALA A 91 19.73 23.98 -12.74
CA ALA A 91 19.74 25.45 -12.69
C ALA A 91 21.12 26.01 -13.07
N LEU A 92 22.20 25.41 -12.58
CA LEU A 92 23.58 25.83 -12.92
C LEU A 92 23.88 25.62 -14.41
N PHE A 93 23.45 24.49 -14.99
CA PHE A 93 23.58 24.25 -16.42
C PHE A 93 22.82 25.30 -17.25
N LEU A 94 21.56 25.59 -16.90
CA LEU A 94 20.75 26.60 -17.58
C LEU A 94 21.30 28.02 -17.41
N PHE A 95 21.86 28.34 -16.23
CA PHE A 95 22.54 29.61 -15.99
C PHE A 95 23.83 29.72 -16.81
N GLY A 96 24.57 28.61 -16.96
CA GLY A 96 25.73 28.55 -17.87
C GLY A 96 25.34 28.83 -19.32
N GLN A 97 24.23 28.25 -19.79
CA GLN A 97 23.67 28.55 -21.13
C GLN A 97 23.29 30.03 -21.28
N PHE A 98 22.66 30.61 -20.26
CA PHE A 98 22.35 32.05 -20.23
C PHE A 98 23.61 32.91 -20.38
N ALA A 99 24.67 32.58 -19.63
CA ALA A 99 25.93 33.32 -19.69
C ALA A 99 26.60 33.24 -21.06
N VAL A 100 26.50 32.10 -21.75
CA VAL A 100 27.02 31.94 -23.12
C VAL A 100 26.21 32.77 -24.12
N GLN A 101 24.88 32.77 -24.01
CA GLN A 101 23.98 33.49 -24.92
C GLN A 101 23.87 34.99 -24.62
N TRP A 102 24.52 35.49 -23.57
CA TRP A 102 24.32 36.84 -23.03
C TRP A 102 24.36 37.95 -24.09
N PHE A 103 25.28 37.86 -25.04
CA PHE A 103 25.46 38.87 -26.10
C PHE A 103 24.49 38.72 -27.27
N ASP A 104 23.81 37.59 -27.36
CA ASP A 104 22.81 37.30 -28.41
C ASP A 104 21.41 37.76 -27.98
N TYR A 105 21.19 38.06 -26.69
CA TYR A 105 19.92 38.58 -26.19
C TYR A 105 19.63 39.98 -26.73
N PRO A 106 18.44 40.23 -27.32
CA PRO A 106 18.00 41.57 -27.71
C PRO A 106 17.94 42.50 -26.50
N THR A 107 17.41 42.00 -25.38
CA THR A 107 17.40 42.70 -24.10
C THR A 107 17.78 41.72 -22.97
N PRO A 108 19.06 41.71 -22.51
CA PRO A 108 19.50 40.73 -21.50
C PRO A 108 19.03 41.06 -20.07
N MET A 109 18.64 42.32 -19.81
CA MET A 109 18.30 42.79 -18.46
C MET A 109 17.07 42.10 -17.84
N PRO A 110 15.93 41.91 -18.55
CA PRO A 110 14.79 41.15 -18.02
C PRO A 110 15.15 39.73 -17.60
N SER A 111 15.90 38.99 -18.42
CA SER A 111 16.35 37.63 -18.10
C SER A 111 17.33 37.58 -16.92
N LEU A 112 18.22 38.57 -16.78
CA LEU A 112 19.08 38.69 -15.59
C LEU A 112 18.24 38.89 -14.32
N ILE A 113 17.24 39.78 -14.35
CA ILE A 113 16.33 40.00 -13.23
C ILE A 113 15.54 38.73 -12.91
N ALA A 114 15.10 37.99 -13.94
CA ALA A 114 14.42 36.71 -13.79
C ALA A 114 15.29 35.68 -13.05
N TRP A 115 16.58 35.57 -13.40
CA TRP A 115 17.54 34.70 -12.71
C TRP A 115 17.75 35.09 -11.24
N ILE A 116 17.94 36.38 -10.96
CA ILE A 116 18.10 36.88 -9.58
C ILE A 116 16.85 36.55 -8.74
N LEU A 117 15.66 36.81 -9.31
CA LEU A 117 14.40 36.50 -8.66
C LEU A 117 14.23 35.00 -8.41
N LEU A 118 14.52 34.16 -9.40
CA LEU A 118 14.44 32.71 -9.29
C LEU A 118 15.37 32.17 -8.20
N MET A 119 16.64 32.61 -8.19
CA MET A 119 17.61 32.17 -7.19
C MET A 119 17.18 32.59 -5.79
N THR A 120 16.72 33.83 -5.63
CA THR A 120 16.24 34.35 -4.34
C THR A 120 15.06 33.55 -3.82
N VAL A 121 14.06 33.31 -4.67
CA VAL A 121 12.83 32.58 -4.30
C VAL A 121 13.12 31.11 -4.01
N THR A 122 14.02 30.49 -4.78
CA THR A 122 14.42 29.10 -4.56
C THR A 122 15.16 28.94 -3.24
N ILE A 123 16.13 29.81 -2.96
CA ILE A 123 16.87 29.80 -1.68
C ILE A 123 15.92 30.06 -0.51
N LEU A 124 15.03 31.05 -0.62
CA LEU A 124 14.06 31.35 0.43
C LEU A 124 13.11 30.18 0.66
N SER A 125 12.66 29.52 -0.41
CA SER A 125 11.82 28.32 -0.33
C SER A 125 12.56 27.18 0.36
N LEU A 126 13.82 26.92 0.01
CA LEU A 126 14.64 25.89 0.66
C LEU A 126 14.85 26.18 2.15
N ILE A 127 15.18 27.42 2.52
CA ILE A 127 15.34 27.81 3.93
C ILE A 127 14.01 27.63 4.68
N THR A 128 12.90 28.04 4.07
CA THR A 128 11.56 27.90 4.65
C THR A 128 11.22 26.43 4.88
N VAL A 129 11.49 25.57 3.89
CA VAL A 129 11.30 24.12 3.96
C VAL A 129 12.16 23.49 5.05
N GLN A 130 13.40 23.95 5.22
CA GLN A 130 14.28 23.43 6.26
C GLN A 130 13.85 23.86 7.68
N ARG A 131 13.27 25.05 7.81
CA ARG A 131 12.84 25.60 9.12
C ARG A 131 11.45 25.13 9.52
N LEU A 132 10.54 24.92 8.57
CA LEU A 132 9.21 24.39 8.85
C LEU A 132 9.26 22.86 8.85
N ALA A 133 9.24 22.26 10.04
CA ALA A 133 9.06 20.81 10.20
C ALA A 133 7.66 20.32 9.74
N ALA A 134 6.76 21.25 9.42
CA ALA A 134 5.37 21.00 9.04
C ALA A 134 5.11 21.35 7.56
N ARG A 135 3.92 20.97 7.07
CA ARG A 135 3.45 21.29 5.70
C ARG A 135 3.54 22.79 5.42
N MET A 136 4.05 23.15 4.24
CA MET A 136 4.14 24.54 3.79
C MET A 136 2.75 25.19 3.70
N PRO A 137 2.53 26.36 4.33
CA PRO A 137 1.29 27.12 4.20
C PRO A 137 0.94 27.44 2.74
N ASP A 138 -0.36 27.44 2.42
CA ASP A 138 -0.86 27.65 1.05
C ASP A 138 -0.46 29.02 0.48
N TRP A 139 -0.40 30.06 1.31
CA TRP A 139 -0.02 31.41 0.89
C TRP A 139 1.46 31.52 0.47
N LEU A 140 2.36 30.82 1.18
CA LEU A 140 3.78 30.76 0.80
C LEU A 140 3.96 30.03 -0.52
N TYR A 141 3.21 28.96 -0.72
CA TYR A 141 3.22 28.22 -1.99
C TYR A 141 2.68 29.08 -3.14
N ALA A 142 1.57 29.79 -2.93
CA ALA A 142 1.02 30.72 -3.90
C ALA A 142 2.02 31.84 -4.24
N ALA A 143 2.73 32.39 -3.25
CA ALA A 143 3.77 33.38 -3.45
C ALA A 143 4.95 32.83 -4.29
N ALA A 144 5.41 31.60 -4.00
CA ALA A 144 6.45 30.95 -4.79
C ALA A 144 6.02 30.71 -6.25
N LEU A 145 4.77 30.30 -6.47
CA LEU A 145 4.21 30.15 -7.83
C LEU A 145 4.07 31.48 -8.55
N ALA A 146 3.59 32.53 -7.87
CA ALA A 146 3.46 33.86 -8.44
C ALA A 146 4.84 34.41 -8.86
N SER A 147 5.86 34.22 -8.01
CA SER A 147 7.23 34.56 -8.37
C SER A 147 7.75 33.73 -9.54
N GLY A 148 7.48 32.42 -9.58
CA GLY A 148 7.82 31.57 -10.72
C GLY A 148 7.17 32.04 -12.02
N ALA A 149 5.90 32.44 -11.98
CA ALA A 149 5.21 33.01 -13.14
C ALA A 149 5.85 34.35 -13.58
N ALA A 150 6.22 35.21 -12.63
CA ALA A 150 6.93 36.45 -12.93
C ALA A 150 8.30 36.19 -13.59
N VAL A 151 9.04 35.17 -13.13
CA VAL A 151 10.30 34.72 -13.76
C VAL A 151 10.05 34.30 -15.21
N VAL A 152 9.03 33.48 -15.48
CA VAL A 152 8.69 33.05 -16.85
C VAL A 152 8.38 34.26 -17.73
N VAL A 153 7.55 35.18 -17.27
CA VAL A 153 7.18 36.38 -18.05
C VAL A 153 8.39 37.27 -18.33
N LEU A 154 9.22 37.54 -17.32
CA LEU A 154 10.42 38.36 -17.48
C LEU A 154 11.42 37.73 -18.46
N ASP A 155 11.61 36.42 -18.38
CA ASP A 155 12.55 35.72 -19.25
C ASP A 155 12.05 35.62 -20.69
N LEU A 156 10.74 35.41 -20.89
CA LEU A 156 10.13 35.47 -22.21
C LEU A 156 10.23 36.86 -22.84
N ILE A 157 10.07 37.94 -22.05
CA ILE A 157 10.28 39.32 -22.54
C ILE A 157 11.74 39.53 -22.94
N GLY A 158 12.69 39.03 -22.15
CA GLY A 158 14.12 39.15 -22.45
C GLY A 158 14.52 38.42 -23.73
N SER A 159 13.96 37.21 -23.94
CA SER A 159 14.21 36.40 -25.14
C SER A 159 13.38 36.83 -26.35
N TRP A 160 12.40 37.73 -26.20
CA TRP A 160 11.57 38.17 -27.33
C TRP A 160 12.39 39.08 -28.25
N GLY A 161 12.65 38.61 -29.47
CA GLY A 161 13.60 39.25 -30.38
C GLY A 161 13.22 39.21 -31.86
N GLU A 162 14.16 39.63 -32.71
CA GLU A 162 13.99 39.59 -34.16
C GLU A 162 13.82 38.15 -34.67
N PRO A 163 12.99 37.93 -35.72
CA PRO A 163 12.80 36.60 -36.30
C PRO A 163 14.15 35.99 -36.74
N GLY A 164 14.54 34.88 -36.11
CA GLY A 164 15.79 34.15 -36.41
C GLY A 164 16.88 34.20 -35.34
N SER A 165 16.65 34.84 -34.19
CA SER A 165 17.56 34.71 -33.05
C SER A 165 17.43 33.31 -32.41
N ASP A 166 18.53 32.55 -32.34
CA ASP A 166 18.61 31.22 -31.70
C ASP A 166 18.60 31.28 -30.14
N VAL A 167 18.01 32.33 -29.57
CA VAL A 167 17.97 32.59 -28.12
C VAL A 167 16.78 31.87 -27.50
N HIS A 168 16.98 31.24 -26.36
CA HIS A 168 15.92 30.48 -25.68
C HIS A 168 15.79 30.89 -24.21
N PRO A 169 14.56 30.91 -23.65
CA PRO A 169 14.31 31.34 -22.28
C PRO A 169 14.83 30.31 -21.27
N THR A 170 16.01 30.59 -20.71
CA THR A 170 16.73 29.69 -19.80
C THR A 170 16.23 29.77 -18.35
N ALA A 171 15.86 30.96 -17.86
CA ALA A 171 15.34 31.15 -16.51
C ALA A 171 13.93 30.58 -16.37
N ALA A 172 13.10 30.71 -17.41
CA ALA A 172 11.77 30.11 -17.46
C ALA A 172 11.84 28.58 -17.40
N ALA A 173 12.81 27.97 -18.10
CA ALA A 173 13.07 26.54 -17.99
C ALA A 173 13.54 26.14 -16.58
N ALA A 174 14.36 26.97 -15.95
CA ALA A 174 14.88 26.73 -14.61
C ALA A 174 13.80 26.81 -13.51
N VAL A 175 12.60 27.35 -13.77
CA VAL A 175 11.47 27.32 -12.82
C VAL A 175 11.09 25.89 -12.43
N GLY A 176 11.33 24.89 -13.29
CA GLY A 176 11.18 23.48 -12.93
C GLY A 176 12.00 23.05 -11.71
N THR A 177 13.15 23.69 -11.49
CA THR A 177 14.04 23.44 -10.34
C THR A 177 13.50 24.04 -9.04
N LEU A 178 12.72 25.12 -9.12
CA LEU A 178 11.95 25.60 -7.97
C LEU A 178 10.87 24.56 -7.61
N LEU A 179 10.14 24.03 -8.60
CA LEU A 179 9.10 23.04 -8.37
C LEU A 179 9.63 21.72 -7.78
N ILE A 180 10.80 21.24 -8.24
CA ILE A 180 11.40 20.02 -7.68
C ILE A 180 11.82 20.21 -6.21
N SER A 181 12.28 21.41 -5.83
CA SER A 181 12.62 21.72 -4.43
C SER A 181 11.41 21.68 -3.49
N LEU A 182 10.21 21.94 -4.03
CA LEU A 182 8.93 21.91 -3.31
C LEU A 182 8.30 20.51 -3.26
N ALA A 183 8.86 19.51 -3.95
CA ALA A 183 8.31 18.16 -4.08
C ALA A 183 8.10 17.42 -2.75
N THR A 184 8.92 17.70 -1.74
CA THR A 184 8.86 17.02 -0.45
C THR A 184 7.83 17.59 0.51
N VAL A 185 7.49 18.87 0.38
CA VAL A 185 6.60 19.58 1.33
C VAL A 185 5.18 19.77 0.81
N ARG A 186 4.99 19.72 -0.52
CA ARG A 186 3.68 19.96 -1.15
C ARG A 186 3.01 18.67 -1.61
N ARG A 187 1.70 18.74 -1.83
CA ARG A 187 0.92 17.65 -2.45
C ARG A 187 1.37 17.49 -3.90
N GLY A 188 1.61 16.24 -4.31
CA GLY A 188 2.05 15.96 -5.68
C GLY A 188 1.09 16.42 -6.77
N ARG A 189 -0.23 16.48 -6.49
CA ARG A 189 -1.22 16.98 -7.46
C ARG A 189 -0.99 18.45 -7.80
N ASP A 190 -0.81 19.30 -6.78
CA ASP A 190 -0.58 20.74 -6.94
C ASP A 190 0.69 21.02 -7.76
N LEU A 191 1.75 20.23 -7.55
CA LEU A 191 2.99 20.36 -8.30
C LEU A 191 2.88 19.88 -9.74
N VAL A 192 2.14 18.80 -9.99
CA VAL A 192 1.83 18.36 -11.37
C VAL A 192 1.02 19.43 -12.08
N THR A 193 0.03 20.04 -11.43
CA THR A 193 -0.73 21.15 -12.03
C THR A 193 0.16 22.36 -12.32
N ALA A 194 1.06 22.72 -11.41
CA ALA A 194 2.00 23.81 -11.63
C ALA A 194 2.98 23.52 -12.80
N ALA A 195 3.49 22.29 -12.90
CA ALA A 195 4.36 21.87 -13.99
C ALA A 195 3.63 21.87 -15.34
N LEU A 196 2.35 21.48 -15.38
CA LEU A 196 1.51 21.56 -16.58
C LEU A 196 1.23 23.01 -16.99
N ILE A 197 0.98 23.91 -16.04
CA ILE A 197 0.82 25.34 -16.31
C ILE A 197 2.13 25.93 -16.86
N LEU A 198 3.28 25.58 -16.25
CA LEU A 198 4.60 25.99 -16.76
C LEU A 198 4.82 25.50 -18.20
N ALA A 199 4.51 24.23 -18.47
CA ALA A 199 4.59 23.67 -19.82
C ALA A 199 3.72 24.45 -20.82
N LEU A 200 2.48 24.75 -20.44
CA LEU A 200 1.54 25.51 -21.26
C LEU A 200 2.07 26.92 -21.56
N LEU A 201 2.59 27.64 -20.56
CA LEU A 201 3.16 28.98 -20.74
C LEU A 201 4.35 28.97 -21.69
N LEU A 202 5.25 27.99 -21.57
CA LEU A 202 6.39 27.84 -22.47
C LEU A 202 5.97 27.49 -23.90
N VAL A 203 4.96 26.62 -24.07
CA VAL A 203 4.41 26.29 -25.39
C VAL A 203 3.75 27.52 -26.03
N ILE A 204 2.99 28.30 -25.27
CA ILE A 204 2.40 29.56 -25.78
C ILE A 204 3.50 30.52 -26.24
N GLY A 205 4.54 30.72 -25.42
CA GLY A 205 5.69 31.56 -25.79
C GLY A 205 6.39 31.09 -27.06
N ALA A 206 6.58 29.77 -27.22
CA ALA A 206 7.17 29.20 -28.42
C ALA A 206 6.30 29.34 -29.67
N LEU A 207 4.97 29.35 -29.52
CA LEU A 207 4.02 29.52 -30.63
C LEU A 207 3.85 30.97 -31.07
N THR A 208 4.10 31.94 -30.18
CA THR A 208 4.05 33.37 -30.51
C THR A 208 5.28 33.86 -31.28
N GLU A 209 6.33 33.06 -31.31
CA GLU A 209 7.59 33.37 -31.99
C GLU A 209 7.47 33.00 -33.48
N GLU A 210 7.71 33.96 -34.39
CA GLU A 210 7.70 33.71 -35.83
C GLU A 210 8.92 32.86 -36.23
N ARG A 211 8.67 31.65 -36.72
CA ARG A 211 9.72 30.68 -37.10
C ARG A 211 9.71 30.38 -38.58
N THR A 212 10.89 30.46 -39.19
CA THR A 212 11.12 30.17 -40.60
C THR A 212 11.71 28.79 -40.85
N ASP A 213 12.38 28.17 -39.86
CA ASP A 213 13.06 26.86 -39.98
C ASP A 213 12.51 25.81 -38.99
N PRO A 214 12.06 24.62 -39.46
CA PRO A 214 11.67 23.48 -38.61
C PRO A 214 12.73 22.99 -37.61
N LEU A 215 14.04 23.19 -37.87
CA LEU A 215 15.10 22.74 -36.95
C LEU A 215 15.11 23.50 -35.60
N THR A 216 14.48 24.66 -35.53
CA THR A 216 14.31 25.47 -34.29
C THR A 216 13.36 24.84 -33.25
N LEU A 217 12.72 23.71 -33.59
CA LEU A 217 11.88 22.95 -32.66
C LEU A 217 12.71 22.17 -31.62
N ALA A 218 13.91 21.71 -31.98
CA ALA A 218 14.70 20.85 -31.09
C ALA A 218 15.09 21.54 -29.77
N PRO A 219 15.60 22.78 -29.76
CA PRO A 219 15.89 23.48 -28.51
C PRO A 219 14.65 23.75 -27.66
N VAL A 220 13.49 24.00 -28.27
CA VAL A 220 12.24 24.20 -27.53
C VAL A 220 11.74 22.94 -26.87
N LEU A 221 11.85 21.80 -27.55
CA LEU A 221 11.57 20.49 -26.93
C LEU A 221 12.53 20.20 -25.77
N LEU A 222 13.80 20.58 -25.91
CA LEU A 222 14.79 20.43 -24.84
C LEU A 222 14.46 21.33 -23.64
N THR A 223 14.16 22.61 -23.86
CA THR A 223 13.75 23.59 -22.84
C THR A 223 12.51 23.12 -22.10
N LEU A 224 11.49 22.67 -22.83
CA LEU A 224 10.26 22.11 -22.25
C LEU A 224 10.54 20.86 -21.42
N SER A 225 11.41 19.97 -21.93
CA SER A 225 11.79 18.74 -21.23
C SER A 225 12.53 19.05 -19.93
N LEU A 226 13.51 19.97 -19.95
CA LEU A 226 14.23 20.39 -18.75
C LEU A 226 13.34 21.12 -17.73
N ALA A 227 12.32 21.85 -18.19
CA ALA A 227 11.39 22.54 -17.31
C ALA A 227 10.40 21.60 -16.60
N VAL A 228 9.91 20.59 -17.32
CA VAL A 228 8.74 19.81 -16.90
C VAL A 228 9.11 18.42 -16.38
N LEU A 229 10.07 17.74 -17.00
CA LEU A 229 10.39 16.35 -16.67
C LEU A 229 10.99 16.20 -15.26
N PRO A 230 11.97 17.03 -14.84
CA PRO A 230 12.54 16.94 -13.49
C PRO A 230 11.52 17.09 -12.35
N PRO A 231 10.62 18.10 -12.31
CA PRO A 231 9.64 18.19 -11.23
C PRO A 231 8.63 17.03 -11.25
N LEU A 232 8.23 16.52 -12.42
CA LEU A 232 7.35 15.35 -12.51
C LEU A 232 8.03 14.09 -11.95
N LEU A 233 9.30 13.87 -12.30
CA LEU A 233 10.11 12.77 -11.74
C LEU A 233 10.29 12.94 -10.23
N GLY A 234 10.55 14.15 -9.76
CA GLY A 234 10.63 14.46 -8.32
C GLY A 234 9.35 14.08 -7.58
N VAL A 235 8.18 14.47 -8.10
CA VAL A 235 6.88 14.10 -7.53
C VAL A 235 6.67 12.58 -7.54
N ALA A 236 7.01 11.91 -8.64
CA ALA A 236 6.89 10.45 -8.76
C ALA A 236 7.75 9.73 -7.72
N THR A 237 9.01 10.15 -7.58
CA THR A 237 9.98 9.60 -6.62
C THR A 237 9.51 9.80 -5.17
N VAL A 238 9.07 11.01 -4.80
CA VAL A 238 8.52 11.28 -3.45
C VAL A 238 7.29 10.42 -3.18
N ARG A 239 6.40 10.28 -4.17
CA ARG A 239 5.19 9.47 -4.04
C ARG A 239 5.52 7.97 -3.92
N ALA A 240 6.54 7.48 -4.60
CA ALA A 240 7.00 6.10 -4.49
C ALA A 240 7.61 5.85 -3.11
N PHE A 241 8.53 6.72 -2.68
CA PHE A 241 9.17 6.65 -1.37
C PHE A 241 8.14 6.66 -0.22
N ARG A 242 7.18 7.59 -0.24
CA ARG A 242 6.12 7.64 0.79
C ARG A 242 5.28 6.37 0.84
N ARG A 243 4.95 5.80 -0.33
CA ARG A 243 4.21 4.53 -0.41
C ARG A 243 5.02 3.36 0.14
N MET A 244 6.32 3.31 -0.14
CA MET A 244 7.24 2.31 0.39
C MET A 244 7.37 2.43 1.91
N ALA A 245 7.69 3.62 2.41
CA ALA A 245 7.84 3.87 3.85
C ALA A 245 6.55 3.54 4.62
N GLN A 246 5.38 3.89 4.11
CA GLN A 246 4.10 3.53 4.72
C GLN A 246 3.90 2.02 4.83
N ARG A 247 4.28 1.28 3.77
CA ARG A 247 4.22 -0.19 3.77
C ARG A 247 5.21 -0.78 4.77
N GLU A 248 6.45 -0.30 4.81
CA GLU A 248 7.45 -0.81 5.74
C GLU A 248 7.08 -0.51 7.19
N LEU A 249 6.55 0.68 7.48
CA LEU A 249 6.07 1.01 8.82
C LEU A 249 4.93 0.11 9.26
N ASP A 250 3.98 -0.14 8.36
CA ASP A 250 2.88 -1.05 8.65
C ASP A 250 3.41 -2.49 8.84
N LEU A 251 4.37 -2.95 8.04
CA LEU A 251 5.04 -4.23 8.26
C LEU A 251 5.73 -4.30 9.62
N VAL A 252 6.45 -3.26 10.04
CA VAL A 252 7.13 -3.23 11.35
C VAL A 252 6.11 -3.24 12.50
N LEU A 253 5.02 -2.50 12.37
CA LEU A 253 3.92 -2.53 13.35
C LEU A 253 3.33 -3.94 13.47
N VAL A 254 3.06 -4.57 12.33
CA VAL A 254 2.50 -5.92 12.29
C VAL A 254 3.52 -6.95 12.80
N GLN A 255 4.81 -6.82 12.48
CA GLN A 255 5.86 -7.68 13.03
C GLN A 255 6.00 -7.55 14.54
N SER A 256 5.74 -6.37 15.11
CA SER A 256 5.74 -6.18 16.56
C SER A 256 4.67 -7.02 17.28
N THR A 257 3.63 -7.46 16.57
CA THR A 257 2.63 -8.39 17.13
C THR A 257 3.13 -9.84 17.22
N ILE A 258 4.18 -10.22 16.48
CA ILE A 258 4.71 -11.60 16.51
C ILE A 258 5.23 -11.96 17.91
N SER A 259 5.84 -10.99 18.60
CA SER A 259 6.36 -11.15 19.95
C SER A 259 5.28 -11.02 21.04
N GLN A 260 4.03 -10.70 20.68
CA GLN A 260 2.93 -10.68 21.65
C GLN A 260 2.60 -12.10 22.14
N PRO A 261 2.09 -12.22 23.38
CA PRO A 261 1.62 -13.49 23.92
C PRO A 261 0.54 -14.13 23.03
N GLN A 262 0.39 -15.45 23.12
CA GLN A 262 -0.53 -16.29 22.32
C GLN A 262 -1.94 -15.70 22.13
N PHE A 263 -2.47 -15.12 23.20
CA PHE A 263 -3.66 -14.31 23.23
C PHE A 263 -3.25 -12.98 23.84
N ALA A 264 -3.53 -11.91 23.13
CA ALA A 264 -3.21 -10.56 23.55
C ALA A 264 -4.41 -9.69 23.26
N VAL A 265 -4.53 -8.59 23.99
CA VAL A 265 -5.46 -7.52 23.64
C VAL A 265 -4.70 -6.60 22.69
N GLY A 266 -5.24 -6.40 21.48
CA GLY A 266 -4.65 -5.50 20.47
C GLY A 266 -4.26 -4.13 21.05
N MET A 267 -3.30 -3.45 20.44
CA MET A 267 -2.73 -2.19 20.95
C MET A 267 -3.83 -1.16 21.26
N LEU A 268 -4.84 -1.04 20.40
CA LEU A 268 -5.97 -0.12 20.62
C LEU A 268 -6.89 -0.57 21.75
N ALA A 269 -7.16 -1.87 21.84
CA ALA A 269 -7.98 -2.42 22.90
C ALA A 269 -7.23 -2.41 24.25
N SER A 270 -5.89 -2.40 24.24
CA SER A 270 -5.05 -2.24 25.42
C SER A 270 -5.09 -0.80 25.95
N GLU A 271 -5.13 0.21 25.06
CA GLU A 271 -5.35 1.61 25.45
C GLU A 271 -6.75 1.81 26.06
N ASP A 272 -7.79 1.25 25.44
CA ASP A 272 -9.15 1.30 25.97
C ASP A 272 -9.26 0.54 27.30
N LEU A 273 -8.61 -0.61 27.45
CA LEU A 273 -8.56 -1.35 28.70
C LEU A 273 -7.82 -0.56 29.78
N ALA A 274 -6.70 0.08 29.46
CA ALA A 274 -5.96 0.92 30.40
C ALA A 274 -6.79 2.13 30.85
N ARG A 275 -7.62 2.70 29.97
CA ARG A 275 -8.56 3.77 30.34
C ARG A 275 -9.65 3.25 31.29
N ILE A 276 -10.26 2.10 30.98
CA ILE A 276 -11.28 1.47 31.82
C ILE A 276 -10.69 1.11 33.20
N ASP A 277 -9.46 0.61 33.22
CA ASP A 277 -8.73 0.26 34.43
C ASP A 277 -8.46 1.50 35.29
N LEU A 278 -7.97 2.58 34.69
CA LEU A 278 -7.78 3.86 35.38
C LEU A 278 -9.09 4.44 35.93
N ASP A 279 -10.18 4.34 35.17
CA ASP A 279 -11.52 4.77 35.62
C ASP A 279 -11.99 3.93 36.82
N ALA A 280 -11.71 2.62 36.80
CA ALA A 280 -12.00 1.70 37.90
C ALA A 280 -11.12 1.98 39.14
N GLU A 281 -9.81 2.18 38.96
CA GLU A 281 -8.88 2.56 40.03
C GLU A 281 -9.28 3.89 40.66
N THR A 282 -9.64 4.89 39.86
CA THR A 282 -10.09 6.20 40.35
C THR A 282 -11.36 6.08 41.19
N LEU A 283 -12.32 5.28 40.73
CA LEU A 283 -13.54 5.03 41.48
C LEU A 283 -13.27 4.32 42.82
N LEU A 284 -12.36 3.33 42.83
CA LEU A 284 -11.96 2.61 44.04
C LEU A 284 -11.18 3.52 45.00
N ASP A 285 -10.28 4.35 44.49
CA ASP A 285 -9.49 5.32 45.26
C ASP A 285 -10.37 6.40 45.91
N ASP A 286 -11.40 6.87 45.19
CA ASP A 286 -12.37 7.83 45.72
C ASP A 286 -13.22 7.24 46.87
N VAL A 287 -13.54 5.93 46.82
CA VAL A 287 -14.21 5.24 47.93
C VAL A 287 -13.23 5.03 49.10
N ALA A 288 -11.99 4.59 48.83
CA ALA A 288 -10.99 4.34 49.85
C ALA A 288 -10.58 5.60 50.62
N LYS A 289 -10.49 6.75 49.95
CA LYS A 289 -10.19 8.06 50.56
C LYS A 289 -11.40 8.73 51.19
N GLY A 290 -12.57 8.08 51.18
CA GLY A 290 -13.81 8.60 51.75
C GLY A 290 -14.41 9.79 50.99
N ARG A 291 -13.95 10.09 49.77
CA ARG A 291 -14.53 11.14 48.91
C ARG A 291 -15.89 10.73 48.37
N THR A 292 -16.10 9.42 48.19
CA THR A 292 -17.40 8.83 47.90
C THR A 292 -17.87 8.06 49.12
N ALA A 293 -18.96 8.50 49.74
CA ALA A 293 -19.55 7.81 50.89
C ALA A 293 -20.19 6.48 50.47
N LEU A 294 -20.10 5.48 51.35
CA LEU A 294 -20.87 4.24 51.24
C LEU A 294 -22.16 4.35 52.08
N PRO A 295 -23.30 3.84 51.61
CA PRO A 295 -23.52 3.12 50.33
C PRO A 295 -23.40 4.05 49.11
N LEU A 296 -22.93 3.49 47.99
CA LEU A 296 -22.78 4.23 46.73
C LEU A 296 -24.12 4.84 46.29
N SER A 297 -24.07 6.06 45.73
CA SER A 297 -25.23 6.63 45.07
C SER A 297 -25.65 5.76 43.87
N ILE A 298 -26.93 5.83 43.50
CA ILE A 298 -27.50 5.06 42.37
C ILE A 298 -26.71 5.31 41.07
N GLU A 299 -26.28 6.55 40.84
CA GLU A 299 -25.48 6.94 39.67
C GLU A 299 -24.09 6.27 39.69
N LYS A 300 -23.37 6.37 40.81
CA LYS A 300 -22.03 5.74 40.96
C LYS A 300 -22.10 4.22 40.91
N SER A 301 -23.15 3.62 41.47
CA SER A 301 -23.41 2.18 41.39
C SER A 301 -23.64 1.71 39.94
N THR A 302 -24.39 2.49 39.16
CA THR A 302 -24.63 2.20 37.73
C THR A 302 -23.33 2.29 36.93
N THR A 303 -22.51 3.32 37.17
CA THR A 303 -21.19 3.47 36.55
C THR A 303 -20.27 2.29 36.90
N ALA A 304 -20.21 1.89 38.17
CA ALA A 304 -19.43 0.74 38.63
C ALA A 304 -19.85 -0.56 37.92
N ALA A 305 -21.16 -0.82 37.82
CA ALA A 305 -21.70 -1.99 37.12
C ALA A 305 -21.35 -1.97 35.62
N SER A 306 -21.37 -0.79 35.00
CA SER A 306 -21.00 -0.61 33.59
C SER A 306 -19.50 -0.87 33.36
N LEU A 307 -18.62 -0.32 34.20
CA LEU A 307 -17.17 -0.54 34.13
C LEU A 307 -16.84 -2.03 34.31
N ALA A 308 -17.42 -2.68 35.32
CA ALA A 308 -17.24 -4.11 35.56
C ALA A 308 -17.67 -4.97 34.36
N THR A 309 -18.79 -4.61 33.71
CA THR A 309 -19.26 -5.30 32.51
C THR A 309 -18.30 -5.11 31.34
N GLN A 310 -17.80 -3.89 31.12
CA GLN A 310 -16.84 -3.58 30.05
C GLN A 310 -15.51 -4.31 30.25
N LEU A 311 -14.99 -4.34 31.48
CA LEU A 311 -13.77 -5.05 31.86
C LEU A 311 -13.93 -6.56 31.61
N ARG A 312 -15.05 -7.15 32.04
CA ARG A 312 -15.37 -8.56 31.77
C ARG A 312 -15.40 -8.87 30.27
N LEU A 313 -16.03 -8.03 29.47
CA LEU A 313 -16.09 -8.22 28.02
C LEU A 313 -14.71 -8.12 27.36
N HIS A 314 -13.86 -7.17 27.79
CA HIS A 314 -12.50 -7.05 27.28
C HIS A 314 -11.63 -8.24 27.65
N LEU A 315 -11.71 -8.74 28.88
CA LEU A 315 -11.00 -9.94 29.31
C LEU A 315 -11.45 -11.20 28.54
N ILE A 316 -12.73 -11.30 28.18
CA ILE A 316 -13.24 -12.40 27.34
C ILE A 316 -12.70 -12.28 25.91
N ARG A 317 -12.68 -11.08 25.32
CA ARG A 317 -12.14 -10.85 23.97
C ARG A 317 -10.64 -11.14 23.90
N GLY A 318 -9.87 -10.66 24.88
CA GLY A 318 -8.44 -10.92 25.01
C GLY A 318 -8.06 -12.39 25.17
N ARG A 319 -9.03 -13.30 25.41
CA ARG A 319 -8.83 -14.75 25.44
C ARG A 319 -9.22 -15.47 24.13
N ARG A 320 -9.77 -14.76 23.15
CA ARG A 320 -10.25 -15.32 21.88
C ARG A 320 -9.52 -14.76 20.68
N GLU A 321 -8.96 -13.56 20.81
CA GLU A 321 -8.23 -12.88 19.74
C GLU A 321 -6.74 -13.27 19.80
N THR A 322 -6.21 -13.73 18.66
CA THR A 322 -4.81 -14.15 18.53
C THR A 322 -3.95 -13.00 18.00
N TRP A 323 -2.63 -13.11 18.13
CA TRP A 323 -1.69 -12.13 17.53
C TRP A 323 -2.00 -11.87 16.05
N LEU A 324 -2.35 -12.90 15.27
CA LEU A 324 -2.63 -12.80 13.85
C LEU A 324 -3.92 -12.02 13.56
N TYR A 325 -4.92 -12.13 14.45
CA TYR A 325 -6.13 -11.31 14.36
C TYR A 325 -5.79 -9.82 14.51
N HIS A 326 -4.96 -9.47 15.49
CA HIS A 326 -4.53 -8.08 15.70
C HIS A 326 -3.60 -7.58 14.60
N ALA A 327 -2.64 -8.39 14.17
CA ALA A 327 -1.77 -8.12 13.03
C ALA A 327 -2.56 -7.72 11.78
N ILE A 328 -3.67 -8.43 11.49
CA ILE A 328 -4.51 -8.17 10.32
C ILE A 328 -5.44 -6.97 10.55
N THR A 329 -6.11 -6.90 11.70
CA THR A 329 -7.15 -5.89 11.94
C THR A 329 -6.60 -4.50 12.25
N GLU A 330 -5.41 -4.41 12.84
CA GLU A 330 -4.75 -3.13 13.15
C GLU A 330 -3.92 -2.59 11.99
N SER A 331 -3.58 -3.44 11.02
CA SER A 331 -2.86 -3.05 9.82
C SER A 331 -3.76 -2.31 8.82
N GLU A 332 -3.31 -1.14 8.36
CA GLU A 332 -4.00 -0.43 7.28
C GLU A 332 -3.86 -1.16 5.94
N PHE A 333 -2.80 -1.95 5.77
CA PHE A 333 -2.50 -2.66 4.53
C PHE A 333 -3.21 -4.02 4.43
N LEU A 334 -3.26 -4.79 5.52
CA LEU A 334 -3.81 -6.14 5.56
C LEU A 334 -5.33 -6.14 5.79
N ALA A 335 -5.86 -5.27 6.66
CA ALA A 335 -7.29 -5.27 7.02
C ALA A 335 -8.25 -5.18 5.82
N PRO A 336 -7.96 -4.42 4.73
CA PRO A 336 -8.85 -4.36 3.57
C PRO A 336 -8.87 -5.65 2.73
N SER A 337 -7.79 -6.43 2.77
CA SER A 337 -7.49 -7.45 1.77
C SER A 337 -7.41 -8.87 2.34
N VAL A 338 -7.32 -9.02 3.67
CA VAL A 338 -7.22 -10.33 4.33
C VAL A 338 -8.49 -10.66 5.09
N ASN A 339 -9.00 -11.87 4.89
CA ASN A 339 -10.05 -12.44 5.72
C ASN A 339 -9.48 -13.59 6.55
N LEU A 340 -9.50 -13.46 7.87
CA LEU A 340 -9.04 -14.49 8.80
C LEU A 340 -10.23 -15.27 9.37
N THR A 341 -10.14 -16.59 9.31
CA THR A 341 -11.03 -17.53 10.01
C THR A 341 -10.20 -18.42 10.93
N ASP A 342 -10.19 -18.09 12.23
CA ASP A 342 -9.50 -18.87 13.26
C ASP A 342 -10.44 -19.11 14.45
N PRO A 343 -11.41 -20.03 14.33
CA PRO A 343 -12.43 -20.24 15.37
C PRO A 343 -11.86 -20.86 16.64
N SER A 344 -10.74 -21.57 16.54
CA SER A 344 -10.11 -22.31 17.63
C SER A 344 -8.90 -21.58 18.23
N GLY A 345 -8.54 -20.39 17.72
CA GLY A 345 -7.39 -19.62 18.19
C GLY A 345 -6.03 -20.30 17.91
N LEU A 346 -5.96 -21.13 16.87
CA LEU A 346 -4.76 -21.93 16.54
C LEU A 346 -3.57 -21.07 16.14
N ALA A 347 -3.81 -19.86 15.63
CA ALA A 347 -2.72 -18.95 15.31
C ALA A 347 -1.89 -18.58 16.56
N GLY A 348 -2.54 -18.49 17.73
CA GLY A 348 -1.87 -18.20 19.00
C GLY A 348 -0.83 -19.26 19.41
N MET A 349 -1.00 -20.48 18.92
CA MET A 349 -0.17 -21.64 19.25
C MET A 349 1.05 -21.81 18.35
N LEU A 350 1.18 -21.00 17.29
CA LEU A 350 2.31 -21.07 16.38
C LEU A 350 3.60 -20.64 17.07
N ASP A 351 4.70 -21.31 16.76
CA ASP A 351 6.03 -20.92 17.23
C ASP A 351 6.47 -19.58 16.60
N PRO A 352 7.34 -18.79 17.25
CA PRO A 352 7.76 -17.47 16.74
C PRO A 352 8.25 -17.48 15.28
N ALA A 353 8.98 -18.53 14.87
CA ALA A 353 9.45 -18.69 13.50
C ALA A 353 8.30 -18.94 12.50
N GLN A 354 7.28 -19.71 12.89
CA GLN A 354 6.09 -19.96 12.08
C GLN A 354 5.21 -18.70 12.00
N ARG A 355 5.11 -17.93 13.08
CA ARG A 355 4.39 -16.65 13.10
C ARG A 355 5.00 -15.65 12.12
N ASP A 356 6.32 -15.44 12.17
CA ASP A 356 7.03 -14.55 11.23
C ASP A 356 6.88 -15.02 9.78
N ALA A 357 7.10 -16.32 9.54
CA ALA A 357 6.96 -16.90 8.21
C ALA A 357 5.53 -16.72 7.64
N LEU A 358 4.49 -17.02 8.44
CA LEU A 358 3.10 -16.89 8.03
C LEU A 358 2.75 -15.43 7.72
N LEU A 359 3.18 -14.50 8.58
CA LEU A 359 2.94 -13.09 8.37
C LEU A 359 3.61 -12.59 7.10
N ARG A 360 4.87 -12.98 6.90
CA ARG A 360 5.65 -12.62 5.70
C ARG A 360 5.02 -13.19 4.43
N THR A 361 4.51 -14.43 4.47
CA THR A 361 3.74 -15.00 3.36
C THR A 361 2.53 -14.15 3.02
N ILE A 362 1.68 -13.80 4.01
CA ILE A 362 0.49 -12.98 3.79
C ILE A 362 0.87 -11.61 3.23
N TRP A 363 1.92 -11.00 3.79
CA TRP A 363 2.41 -9.70 3.36
C TRP A 363 2.88 -9.71 1.90
N LEU A 364 3.76 -10.64 1.55
CA LEU A 364 4.33 -10.75 0.21
C LEU A 364 3.23 -11.00 -0.83
N LEU A 365 2.30 -11.90 -0.54
CA LEU A 365 1.17 -12.23 -1.42
C LEU A 365 0.25 -11.04 -1.73
N ILE A 366 0.17 -10.05 -0.85
CA ILE A 366 -0.65 -8.83 -1.07
C ILE A 366 0.21 -7.72 -1.69
N SER A 367 1.46 -7.58 -1.25
CA SER A 367 2.37 -6.52 -1.69
C SER A 367 2.72 -6.58 -3.18
N ASP A 368 2.79 -7.78 -3.75
CA ASP A 368 3.13 -8.00 -5.16
C ASP A 368 1.93 -7.80 -6.11
N THR A 369 0.75 -7.57 -5.55
CA THR A 369 -0.47 -7.43 -6.36
C THR A 369 -0.65 -5.97 -6.79
N THR A 370 -0.38 -5.71 -8.06
CA THR A 370 -0.61 -4.39 -8.69
C THR A 370 -2.09 -4.00 -8.79
N ARG A 371 -3.02 -4.90 -8.46
CA ARG A 371 -4.46 -4.66 -8.48
C ARG A 371 -5.03 -4.52 -7.06
N SER A 372 -5.85 -3.49 -6.89
CA SER A 372 -6.64 -3.19 -5.69
C SER A 372 -7.71 -4.25 -5.33
N GLU A 373 -7.77 -5.38 -6.03
CA GLU A 373 -8.80 -6.43 -5.86
C GLU A 373 -8.24 -7.77 -5.37
N ALA A 374 -6.92 -7.91 -5.21
CA ALA A 374 -6.37 -9.14 -4.67
C ALA A 374 -6.75 -9.27 -3.19
N SER A 375 -7.37 -10.39 -2.84
CA SER A 375 -7.70 -10.72 -1.46
C SER A 375 -7.20 -12.10 -1.08
N VAL A 376 -6.79 -12.24 0.17
CA VAL A 376 -6.31 -13.49 0.77
C VAL A 376 -7.34 -13.93 1.81
N SER A 377 -7.88 -15.14 1.65
CA SER A 377 -8.67 -15.80 2.67
C SER A 377 -7.80 -16.83 3.37
N LEU A 378 -7.66 -16.68 4.67
CA LEU A 378 -6.86 -17.54 5.53
C LEU A 378 -7.76 -18.26 6.52
N SER A 379 -7.70 -19.58 6.56
CA SER A 379 -8.46 -20.43 7.48
C SER A 379 -7.52 -21.37 8.22
N LEU A 380 -7.66 -21.44 9.55
CA LEU A 380 -6.88 -22.34 10.39
C LEU A 380 -7.79 -23.44 10.96
N GLY A 381 -7.43 -24.71 10.73
CA GLY A 381 -8.12 -25.87 11.29
C GLY A 381 -9.01 -26.64 10.30
N PRO A 382 -9.70 -27.70 10.76
CA PRO A 382 -9.74 -28.24 12.12
C PRO A 382 -8.47 -29.03 12.50
N ILE A 383 -8.23 -29.20 13.81
CA ILE A 383 -7.15 -30.07 14.33
C ILE A 383 -7.36 -31.49 13.79
N ARG A 384 -6.34 -32.06 13.15
CA ARG A 384 -6.38 -33.43 12.63
C ARG A 384 -5.75 -34.37 13.67
N PRO A 385 -6.43 -35.44 14.10
CA PRO A 385 -5.84 -36.40 15.05
C PRO A 385 -4.72 -37.20 14.37
N THR A 386 -3.49 -37.09 14.88
CA THR A 386 -2.34 -37.86 14.39
C THR A 386 -2.53 -39.35 14.72
N HIS A 387 -2.78 -40.19 13.71
CA HIS A 387 -2.85 -41.65 13.88
C HIS A 387 -1.44 -42.25 13.65
N GLY A 388 -0.74 -42.66 14.71
CA GLY A 388 0.58 -43.31 14.62
C GLY A 388 1.27 -43.54 15.96
N VAL A 389 1.85 -44.74 16.16
CA VAL A 389 2.30 -45.32 17.44
C VAL A 389 3.62 -44.72 17.99
N THR A 390 4.20 -43.70 17.35
CA THR A 390 5.46 -43.06 17.78
C THR A 390 5.40 -41.53 17.85
N ALA A 391 4.22 -40.91 17.71
CA ALA A 391 4.05 -39.46 17.80
C ALA A 391 3.70 -39.02 19.23
N ARG A 392 4.68 -39.02 20.13
CA ARG A 392 4.57 -38.19 21.34
C ARG A 392 4.45 -36.72 20.89
N GLN A 393 3.35 -36.07 21.28
CA GLN A 393 3.31 -34.66 21.70
C GLN A 393 3.30 -33.53 20.66
N LYS A 394 2.89 -33.74 19.39
CA LYS A 394 2.68 -32.62 18.44
C LYS A 394 1.25 -32.55 17.89
N LEU A 395 0.59 -31.40 18.05
CA LEU A 395 -0.71 -31.10 17.44
C LEU A 395 -0.51 -30.69 15.98
N ARG A 396 -1.35 -31.21 15.09
CA ARG A 396 -1.32 -30.88 13.65
C ARG A 396 -2.64 -30.29 13.18
N PHE A 397 -2.57 -29.26 12.36
CA PHE A 397 -3.74 -28.65 11.74
C PHE A 397 -3.37 -28.03 10.39
N PRO A 398 -4.29 -28.02 9.41
CA PRO A 398 -4.08 -27.37 8.14
C PRO A 398 -4.28 -25.85 8.28
N ILE A 399 -3.46 -25.11 7.54
CA ILE A 399 -3.66 -23.69 7.26
C ILE A 399 -4.01 -23.60 5.77
N GLU A 400 -5.26 -23.26 5.49
CA GLU A 400 -5.74 -23.07 4.13
C GLU A 400 -5.61 -21.59 3.75
N LEU A 401 -4.81 -21.33 2.73
CA LEU A 401 -4.60 -20.02 2.15
C LEU A 401 -5.17 -20.01 0.74
N THR A 402 -6.19 -19.19 0.52
CA THR A 402 -6.82 -19.02 -0.80
C THR A 402 -6.69 -17.57 -1.24
N THR A 403 -6.09 -17.34 -2.39
CA THR A 403 -5.92 -16.01 -2.97
C THR A 403 -6.89 -15.79 -4.11
N THR A 404 -7.33 -14.56 -4.32
CA THR A 404 -8.13 -14.17 -5.49
C THR A 404 -7.30 -13.25 -6.38
N GLY A 405 -7.18 -13.58 -7.66
CA GLY A 405 -6.45 -12.74 -8.64
C GLY A 405 -4.92 -12.86 -8.60
N VAL A 406 -4.36 -13.81 -7.85
CA VAL A 406 -2.92 -14.08 -7.78
C VAL A 406 -2.62 -15.46 -8.40
N PRO A 407 -2.14 -15.53 -9.66
CA PRO A 407 -1.79 -16.80 -10.27
C PRO A 407 -0.46 -17.33 -9.72
N ARG A 408 -0.30 -18.66 -9.63
CA ARG A 408 0.92 -19.33 -9.13
C ARG A 408 2.22 -18.78 -9.72
N ARG A 409 2.25 -18.51 -11.04
CA ARG A 409 3.44 -18.01 -11.76
C ARG A 409 3.95 -16.63 -11.30
N ARG A 410 3.12 -15.87 -10.57
CA ARG A 410 3.49 -14.56 -10.02
C ARG A 410 3.95 -14.64 -8.57
N VAL A 411 3.93 -15.81 -7.96
CA VAL A 411 4.40 -15.96 -6.59
C VAL A 411 5.93 -16.07 -6.62
N ASP A 412 6.58 -15.06 -6.06
CA ASP A 412 8.04 -14.99 -6.00
C ASP A 412 8.66 -16.15 -5.20
N PRO A 413 9.91 -16.55 -5.51
CA PRO A 413 10.62 -17.60 -4.78
C PRO A 413 10.69 -17.37 -3.26
N GLU A 414 10.79 -16.10 -2.85
CA GLU A 414 10.84 -15.70 -1.43
C GLU A 414 9.51 -15.99 -0.72
N THR A 415 8.38 -15.81 -1.40
CA THR A 415 7.05 -16.15 -0.87
C THR A 415 6.93 -17.66 -0.66
N TRP A 416 7.43 -18.46 -1.61
CA TRP A 416 7.45 -19.92 -1.45
C TRP A 416 8.38 -20.38 -0.32
N GLU A 417 9.49 -19.68 -0.09
CA GLU A 417 10.38 -19.97 1.03
C GLU A 417 9.70 -19.66 2.37
N ALA A 418 9.00 -18.52 2.48
CA ALA A 418 8.20 -18.19 3.65
C ALA A 418 7.12 -19.26 3.92
N ILE A 419 6.40 -19.72 2.88
CA ILE A 419 5.41 -20.81 3.01
C ILE A 419 6.07 -22.09 3.55
N ARG A 420 7.24 -22.47 3.04
CA ARG A 420 7.98 -23.66 3.52
C ARG A 420 8.41 -23.56 4.97
N ARG A 421 8.70 -22.36 5.47
CA ARG A 421 9.05 -22.14 6.88
C ARG A 421 7.86 -22.29 7.83
N VAL A 422 6.63 -22.06 7.35
CA VAL A 422 5.41 -22.35 8.12
C VAL A 422 5.20 -23.85 8.26
N GLY A 423 5.34 -24.60 7.17
CA GLY A 423 5.25 -26.07 7.17
C GLY A 423 5.27 -26.69 5.77
N PRO A 424 5.22 -28.02 5.67
CA PRO A 424 4.97 -28.73 4.42
C PRO A 424 3.68 -28.22 3.77
N HIS A 425 3.68 -28.03 2.45
CA HIS A 425 2.52 -27.46 1.75
C HIS A 425 2.21 -28.20 0.46
N VAL A 426 0.94 -28.16 0.09
CA VAL A 426 0.42 -28.58 -1.21
C VAL A 426 -0.24 -27.36 -1.83
N ASP A 427 0.05 -27.10 -3.10
CA ASP A 427 -0.51 -25.96 -3.79
C ASP A 427 -1.27 -26.37 -5.05
N SER A 428 -2.34 -25.67 -5.34
CA SER A 428 -3.16 -25.84 -6.53
C SER A 428 -3.57 -24.48 -7.08
N SER A 429 -3.65 -24.39 -8.41
CA SER A 429 -4.05 -23.16 -9.10
C SER A 429 -5.27 -23.46 -9.96
N ARG A 430 -6.40 -22.83 -9.66
CA ARG A 430 -7.64 -22.95 -10.44
C ARG A 430 -8.22 -21.56 -10.70
N ASP A 431 -8.65 -21.29 -11.92
CA ASP A 431 -9.35 -20.05 -12.30
C ASP A 431 -8.60 -18.74 -11.92
N GLY A 432 -7.26 -18.75 -11.96
CA GLY A 432 -6.44 -17.60 -11.57
C GLY A 432 -6.38 -17.32 -10.07
N SER A 433 -6.90 -18.24 -9.25
CA SER A 433 -6.73 -18.29 -7.79
C SER A 433 -5.67 -19.31 -7.42
N LEU A 434 -4.76 -18.93 -6.51
CA LEU A 434 -3.83 -19.86 -5.86
C LEU A 434 -4.46 -20.32 -4.54
N HIS A 435 -4.52 -21.63 -4.36
CA HIS A 435 -4.90 -22.29 -3.12
C HIS A 435 -3.69 -23.07 -2.59
N VAL A 436 -3.29 -22.79 -1.35
CA VAL A 436 -2.18 -23.43 -0.66
C VAL A 436 -2.72 -24.03 0.63
N GLU A 437 -2.57 -25.33 0.81
CA GLU A 437 -2.82 -26.02 2.07
C GLU A 437 -1.47 -26.27 2.73
N ILE A 438 -1.24 -25.71 3.91
CA ILE A 438 -0.01 -25.87 4.68
C ILE A 438 -0.31 -26.76 5.88
N GLU A 439 0.39 -27.88 6.03
CA GLU A 439 0.30 -28.73 7.22
C GLU A 439 1.17 -28.13 8.31
N CYS A 440 0.55 -27.56 9.35
CA CYS A 440 1.25 -27.01 10.48
C CYS A 440 1.37 -28.06 11.60
N SER A 441 2.54 -28.13 12.24
CA SER A 441 2.78 -28.94 13.43
C SER A 441 3.31 -28.05 14.55
N ILE A 442 2.69 -28.12 15.72
CA ILE A 442 3.06 -27.39 16.93
C ILE A 442 3.23 -28.37 18.09
N ASP A 443 3.95 -27.98 19.14
CA ASP A 443 4.07 -28.80 20.34
C ASP A 443 2.76 -28.74 21.16
N ASN A 444 2.40 -29.85 21.79
CA ASN A 444 1.15 -29.96 22.55
C ASN A 444 1.27 -29.19 23.89
N PRO A 445 0.44 -28.16 24.14
CA PRO A 445 0.51 -27.39 25.39
C PRO A 445 0.11 -28.18 26.63
N ALA A 446 -0.58 -29.32 26.48
CA ALA A 446 -0.94 -30.17 27.62
C ALA A 446 0.26 -30.90 28.25
N ASP A 447 1.41 -30.87 27.57
CA ASP A 447 2.65 -31.52 28.00
C ASP A 447 3.71 -30.52 28.51
N ALA A 448 3.40 -29.22 28.57
CA ALA A 448 4.30 -28.13 28.96
C ALA A 448 4.22 -27.74 30.44
#